data_AF-A0A9P5ZZI4-F1
#
_entry.id   AF-A0A9P5ZZI4-F1
#
_cell.length_a   1.000
_cell.length_b   1.000
_cell.length_c   1.000
_cell.angle_alpha   90.00
_cell.angle_beta   90.00
_cell.angle_gamma   90.00
#
_symmetry.space_group_name_H-M   'P 1'
#
loop_
_entity.id
_entity.type
_entity.pdbx_description
1 polymer ?
#
loop_
_entity_poly.entity_id
_entity_poly.type
_entity_poly.pdbx_seq_one_letter_code
_entity_poly.pdbx_strand_id
1 'polypeptide(L)'
;MPSDDGDPQSHDKVHRTGFSTPEDLSEAAVLKHSYAELQKEYEALKARSSKEKKKRLVKALGRNVEYECQTHQAHSGTLTDDSDDNDKLKRRTFSYMSKNEAALADLGHRFPTQLEAGAKSSCGNDINSLKRMAGDILNQQSPSQHLNPDSRKGQGLQVFRPLLLLAPLTFVSTGHGRNTHRVHTKLYNMELDINSSFFIRFLYCNKDGDLEEAEKGFLYSDWIVRGLHYVFTSSSSAKALNIDHSHSDMENQDPQPRASKRPKKKATKQTVAQLIGMTEVSPCAIAYIAVLLLANRLQLIRLFCVSVFYNAIVDYFKIPKPNTPKYTHTHKILSWYTKNHGICEVITSIIVKLN
;
A
#
# COMPACT_ATOMS: atom_id res chain seq x y z
N MET A 1 -55.82 41.47 29.93
CA MET A 1 -55.17 42.40 30.88
C MET A 1 -55.37 41.83 32.28
N PRO A 2 -54.37 41.82 33.17
CA PRO A 2 -53.10 42.54 33.09
C PRO A 2 -51.88 41.65 32.81
N SER A 3 -50.83 42.35 32.40
CA SER A 3 -49.44 42.00 32.15
C SER A 3 -48.70 41.66 33.45
N ASP A 4 -47.62 40.89 33.38
CA ASP A 4 -46.41 41.30 34.10
C ASP A 4 -45.14 40.77 33.45
N ASP A 5 -44.18 41.69 33.35
CA ASP A 5 -42.91 41.63 32.66
C ASP A 5 -41.83 40.99 33.56
N GLY A 6 -40.86 40.30 32.95
CA GLY A 6 -39.72 39.71 33.65
C GLY A 6 -38.55 39.42 32.71
N ASP A 7 -37.68 40.42 32.57
CA ASP A 7 -36.50 40.51 31.70
C ASP A 7 -35.45 39.38 31.87
N PRO A 8 -34.57 39.15 30.86
CA PRO A 8 -33.60 38.06 30.82
C PRO A 8 -32.26 38.44 31.47
N GLN A 9 -31.80 37.65 32.44
CA GLN A 9 -30.46 37.82 33.02
C GLN A 9 -29.36 37.09 32.23
N SER A 10 -28.40 37.93 31.80
CA SER A 10 -26.94 37.74 31.79
C SER A 10 -26.32 36.56 31.05
N HIS A 11 -25.67 36.92 29.94
CA HIS A 11 -24.54 36.21 29.34
C HIS A 11 -23.38 36.00 30.33
N ASP A 12 -23.15 34.76 30.75
CA ASP A 12 -21.86 34.35 31.31
C ASP A 12 -20.88 34.02 30.17
N LYS A 13 -19.92 34.94 29.96
CA LYS A 13 -18.72 34.71 29.17
C LYS A 13 -17.79 33.76 29.94
N VAL A 14 -17.83 32.47 29.61
CA VAL A 14 -16.78 31.53 30.02
C VAL A 14 -15.52 31.80 29.22
N HIS A 15 -14.61 32.60 29.77
CA HIS A 15 -13.21 32.63 29.35
C HIS A 15 -12.55 31.28 29.70
N ARG A 16 -12.45 30.38 28.71
CA ARG A 16 -11.50 29.25 28.77
C ARG A 16 -10.10 29.78 28.49
N THR A 17 -9.40 30.22 29.54
CA THR A 17 -7.94 30.28 29.54
C THR A 17 -7.42 28.86 29.77
N GLY A 18 -7.09 28.18 28.67
CA GLY A 18 -6.35 26.92 28.72
C GLY A 18 -4.94 27.19 29.23
N PHE A 19 -4.74 27.08 30.55
CA PHE A 19 -3.43 26.92 31.15
C PHE A 19 -2.89 25.56 30.72
N SER A 20 -1.88 25.55 29.85
CA SER A 20 -1.02 24.39 29.62
C SER A 20 -0.43 23.99 30.97
N THR A 21 -0.74 22.80 31.46
CA THR A 21 -0.12 22.29 32.67
C THR A 21 1.38 22.05 32.38
N PRO A 22 2.27 22.24 33.37
CA PRO A 22 3.72 22.04 33.20
C PRO A 22 4.12 20.63 32.75
N GLU A 23 3.22 19.64 32.88
CA GLU A 23 3.45 18.25 32.48
C GLU A 23 3.45 18.05 30.96
N ASP A 24 2.63 18.78 30.20
CA ASP A 24 2.54 18.67 28.73
C ASP A 24 3.81 19.19 28.01
N LEU A 25 4.55 20.11 28.64
CA LEU A 25 5.84 20.57 28.13
C LEU A 25 6.96 19.54 28.32
N SER A 26 6.80 18.62 29.27
CA SER A 26 7.78 17.56 29.53
C SER A 26 7.74 16.46 28.47
N GLU A 27 6.55 16.09 28.01
CA GLU A 27 6.38 15.02 27.02
C GLU A 27 6.87 15.44 25.62
N ALA A 28 6.64 16.70 25.24
CA ALA A 28 7.19 17.27 24.01
C ALA A 28 8.73 17.36 24.04
N ALA A 29 9.33 17.57 25.21
CA ALA A 29 10.79 17.57 25.37
C ALA A 29 11.37 16.15 25.27
N VAL A 30 10.69 15.16 25.86
CA VAL A 30 11.06 13.73 25.74
C VAL A 30 11.01 13.26 24.29
N LEU A 31 9.96 13.62 23.55
CA LEU A 31 9.83 13.30 22.11
C LEU A 31 10.92 13.94 21.26
N LYS A 32 11.28 15.20 21.52
CA LYS A 32 12.38 15.88 20.81
C LYS A 32 13.73 15.21 21.07
N HIS A 33 13.99 14.77 22.30
CA HIS A 33 15.22 14.05 22.65
C HIS A 33 15.30 12.71 21.92
N SER A 34 14.20 11.93 21.96
CA SER A 34 14.13 10.63 21.27
C SER A 34 14.35 10.74 19.76
N TYR A 35 13.80 11.78 19.12
CA TYR A 35 14.00 12.01 17.69
C TYR A 35 15.46 12.35 17.34
N ALA A 36 16.14 13.14 18.18
CA ALA A 36 17.55 13.49 17.97
C ALA A 36 18.48 12.26 18.07
N GLU A 37 18.18 11.32 18.97
CA GLU A 37 18.92 10.06 19.09
C GLU A 37 18.74 9.17 17.86
N LEU A 38 17.51 9.01 17.37
CA LEU A 38 17.22 8.25 16.15
C LEU A 38 17.92 8.85 14.92
N GLN A 39 17.96 10.18 14.82
CA GLN A 39 18.67 10.87 13.73
C GLN A 39 20.18 10.58 13.76
N LYS A 40 20.77 10.55 14.95
CA LYS A 40 22.20 10.23 15.14
C LYS A 40 22.51 8.78 14.77
N GLU A 41 21.63 7.84 15.14
CA GLU A 41 21.78 6.43 14.79
C GLU A 41 21.67 6.20 13.27
N TYR A 42 20.73 6.89 12.62
CA TYR A 42 20.57 6.85 11.17
C TYR A 42 21.82 7.30 10.42
N GLU A 43 22.41 8.45 10.80
CA GLU A 43 23.63 8.95 10.18
C GLU A 43 24.84 8.03 10.45
N ALA A 44 24.90 7.40 11.63
CA ALA A 44 25.94 6.42 11.95
C ALA A 44 25.83 5.15 11.07
N LEU A 45 24.62 4.65 10.82
CA LEU A 45 24.39 3.51 9.92
C LEU A 45 24.76 3.84 8.47
N LYS A 46 24.41 5.04 8.00
CA LYS A 46 24.78 5.54 6.68
C LYS A 46 26.30 5.61 6.52
N ALA A 47 27.02 6.08 7.53
CA ALA A 47 28.48 6.12 7.54
C ALA A 47 29.11 4.72 7.53
N ARG A 48 28.56 3.76 8.29
CA ARG A 48 29.03 2.36 8.30
C ARG A 48 28.85 1.68 6.93
N SER A 49 27.69 1.87 6.29
CA SER A 49 27.42 1.34 4.95
C SER A 49 28.40 1.89 3.90
N SER A 50 28.71 3.19 3.97
CA SER A 50 29.70 3.83 3.09
C SER A 50 31.12 3.26 3.28
N LYS A 51 31.55 3.05 4.53
CA LYS A 51 32.86 2.43 4.84
C LYS A 51 32.95 0.99 4.31
N GLU A 52 31.89 0.20 4.48
CA GLU A 52 31.85 -1.19 4.02
C GLU A 52 31.89 -1.28 2.49
N LYS A 53 31.19 -0.37 1.77
CA LYS A 53 31.30 -0.26 0.31
C LYS A 53 32.73 0.05 -0.13
N LYS A 54 33.41 1.00 0.52
CA LYS A 54 34.83 1.31 0.24
C LYS A 54 35.73 0.11 0.49
N LYS A 55 35.54 -0.63 1.58
CA LYS A 55 36.31 -1.83 1.91
C LYS A 55 36.15 -2.93 0.85
N ARG A 56 34.92 -3.15 0.38
CA ARG A 56 34.63 -4.10 -0.70
C ARG A 56 35.29 -3.69 -2.03
N LEU A 57 35.28 -2.40 -2.34
CA LEU A 57 35.93 -1.85 -3.53
C LEU A 57 37.46 -2.07 -3.49
N VAL A 58 38.10 -1.75 -2.36
CA VAL A 58 39.55 -1.97 -2.18
C VAL A 58 39.91 -3.46 -2.29
N LYS A 59 39.09 -4.35 -1.72
CA LYS A 59 39.29 -5.81 -1.82
C LYS A 59 39.08 -6.34 -3.24
N ALA A 60 38.23 -5.72 -4.05
CA ALA A 60 38.05 -6.06 -5.46
C ALA A 60 39.23 -5.59 -6.30
N LEU A 61 39.74 -4.38 -6.04
CA LEU A 61 40.91 -3.82 -6.71
C LEU A 61 42.19 -4.61 -6.40
N GLY A 62 42.42 -4.99 -5.13
CA GLY A 62 43.58 -5.81 -4.75
C GLY A 62 43.62 -7.18 -5.44
N ARG A 63 42.46 -7.79 -5.70
CA ARG A 63 42.37 -9.08 -6.42
C ARG A 63 42.64 -8.98 -7.91
N ASN A 64 42.37 -7.83 -8.54
CA ASN A 64 42.70 -7.64 -9.97
C ASN A 64 44.20 -7.41 -10.18
N VAL A 65 44.91 -6.81 -9.22
CA VAL A 65 46.37 -6.60 -9.30
C VAL A 65 47.14 -7.91 -9.19
N GLU A 66 46.66 -8.88 -8.39
CA GLU A 66 47.29 -10.22 -8.30
C GLU A 66 47.15 -11.04 -9.59
N TYR A 67 46.04 -10.86 -10.34
CA TYR A 67 45.84 -11.55 -11.62
C TYR A 67 46.77 -11.02 -12.73
N GLU A 68 47.08 -9.72 -12.76
CA GLU A 68 48.02 -9.16 -13.76
C GLU A 68 49.49 -9.50 -13.43
N CYS A 69 49.85 -9.63 -12.15
CA CYS A 69 51.21 -10.01 -11.74
C CYS A 69 51.56 -11.45 -12.16
N GLN A 70 50.58 -12.35 -12.23
CA GLN A 70 50.78 -13.74 -12.70
C GLN A 70 50.93 -13.83 -14.22
N THR A 71 50.37 -12.89 -15.00
CA THR A 71 50.51 -12.90 -16.47
C THR A 71 51.85 -12.35 -16.97
N HIS A 72 52.59 -11.58 -16.16
CA HIS A 72 53.86 -10.98 -16.55
C HIS A 72 55.12 -11.84 -16.27
N GLN A 73 55.00 -12.99 -15.60
CA GLN A 73 56.14 -13.90 -15.38
C GLN A 73 56.48 -14.81 -16.59
N ALA A 74 55.75 -14.73 -17.71
CA ALA A 74 55.95 -15.63 -18.85
C ALA A 74 56.88 -15.11 -19.96
N HIS A 75 57.30 -13.85 -19.97
CA HIS A 75 58.14 -13.30 -21.03
C HIS A 75 59.28 -12.44 -20.47
N SER A 76 60.43 -13.08 -20.16
CA SER A 76 61.70 -12.39 -20.01
C SER A 76 62.42 -12.36 -21.36
N GLY A 77 62.67 -11.15 -21.85
CA GLY A 77 63.38 -10.94 -23.11
C GLY A 77 63.66 -9.46 -23.32
N THR A 78 64.88 -9.05 -22.94
CA THR A 78 65.58 -7.82 -23.36
C THR A 78 65.03 -6.45 -22.91
N LEU A 79 65.80 -5.84 -22.01
CA LEU A 79 65.75 -4.46 -21.54
C LEU A 79 66.11 -3.45 -22.64
N THR A 80 65.19 -2.55 -22.96
CA THR A 80 65.48 -1.21 -23.46
C THR A 80 64.48 -0.22 -22.87
N ASP A 81 64.97 0.69 -22.03
CA ASP A 81 64.42 2.02 -21.69
C ASP A 81 62.87 2.19 -21.69
N ASP A 82 62.18 1.50 -20.77
CA ASP A 82 60.70 1.39 -20.66
C ASP A 82 59.99 2.56 -19.95
N SER A 83 60.62 3.72 -19.79
CA SER A 83 60.05 4.85 -19.03
C SER A 83 58.74 5.39 -19.65
N ASP A 84 58.71 5.48 -20.98
CA ASP A 84 57.65 6.18 -21.71
C ASP A 84 56.38 5.31 -21.91
N ASP A 85 56.55 3.99 -21.95
CA ASP A 85 55.45 3.05 -22.12
C ASP A 85 54.73 2.74 -20.80
N ASN A 86 55.44 2.82 -19.67
CA ASN A 86 54.82 2.77 -18.34
C ASN A 86 53.89 3.98 -18.12
N ASP A 87 54.27 5.15 -18.62
CA ASP A 87 53.48 6.37 -18.51
C ASP A 87 52.20 6.34 -19.38
N LYS A 88 52.30 5.76 -20.59
CA LYS A 88 51.13 5.49 -21.44
C LYS A 88 50.18 4.47 -20.82
N LEU A 89 50.71 3.42 -20.17
CA LEU A 89 49.91 2.40 -19.51
C LEU A 89 49.16 2.96 -18.30
N LYS A 90 49.82 3.81 -17.48
CA LYS A 90 49.19 4.54 -16.38
C LYS A 90 48.09 5.48 -16.86
N ARG A 91 48.30 6.22 -17.95
CA ARG A 91 47.26 7.10 -18.52
C ARG A 91 46.06 6.31 -19.06
N ARG A 92 46.30 5.17 -19.70
CA ARG A 92 45.22 4.28 -20.18
C ARG A 92 44.42 3.67 -19.05
N THR A 93 45.08 3.15 -18.01
CA THR A 93 44.41 2.59 -16.82
C THR A 93 43.63 3.67 -16.06
N PHE A 94 44.19 4.88 -15.88
CA PHE A 94 43.50 5.99 -15.24
C PHE A 94 42.26 6.45 -16.05
N SER A 95 42.37 6.50 -17.38
CA SER A 95 41.24 6.81 -18.27
C SER A 95 40.13 5.76 -18.20
N TYR A 96 40.50 4.46 -18.12
CA TYR A 96 39.54 3.36 -18.02
C TYR A 96 38.83 3.34 -16.66
N MET A 97 39.57 3.59 -15.58
CA MET A 97 39.04 3.75 -14.22
C MET A 97 38.08 4.94 -14.12
N SER A 98 38.46 6.11 -14.67
CA SER A 98 37.62 7.31 -14.68
C SER A 98 36.32 7.13 -15.46
N LYS A 99 36.37 6.45 -16.62
CA LYS A 99 35.17 6.14 -17.41
C LYS A 99 34.24 5.16 -16.68
N ASN A 100 34.80 4.16 -15.99
CA ASN A 100 34.02 3.21 -15.20
C ASN A 100 33.41 3.84 -13.95
N GLU A 101 34.11 4.76 -13.29
CA GLU A 101 33.60 5.47 -12.13
C GLU A 101 32.46 6.42 -12.49
N ALA A 102 32.58 7.13 -13.62
CA ALA A 102 31.49 7.93 -14.18
C ALA A 102 30.28 7.06 -14.58
N ALA A 103 30.50 5.90 -15.20
CA ALA A 103 29.43 4.98 -15.57
C ALA A 103 28.76 4.33 -14.35
N LEU A 104 29.51 4.03 -13.28
CA LEU A 104 28.98 3.53 -12.00
C LEU A 104 28.18 4.60 -11.25
N ALA A 105 28.64 5.85 -11.27
CA ALA A 105 27.91 6.98 -10.69
C ALA A 105 26.59 7.25 -11.46
N ASP A 106 26.66 7.21 -12.79
CA ASP A 106 25.48 7.34 -13.68
C ASP A 106 24.50 6.18 -13.49
N LEU A 107 24.97 4.94 -13.39
CA LEU A 107 24.14 3.78 -13.08
C LEU A 107 23.51 3.88 -11.68
N GLY A 108 24.28 4.38 -10.70
CA GLY A 108 23.82 4.64 -9.34
C GLY A 108 22.71 5.69 -9.24
N HIS A 109 22.67 6.66 -10.16
CA HIS A 109 21.58 7.65 -10.26
C HIS A 109 20.41 7.18 -11.13
N ARG A 110 20.69 6.43 -12.22
CA ARG A 110 19.64 5.93 -13.13
C ARG A 110 18.82 4.83 -12.50
N PHE A 111 19.42 3.91 -11.75
CA PHE A 111 18.71 2.76 -11.21
C PHE A 111 17.59 3.15 -10.22
N PRO A 112 17.81 4.01 -9.19
CA PRO A 112 16.74 4.48 -8.32
C PRO A 112 15.66 5.26 -9.07
N THR A 113 16.05 6.09 -10.03
CA THR A 113 15.12 6.90 -10.83
C THR A 113 14.23 6.02 -11.71
N GLN A 114 14.80 4.99 -12.35
CA GLN A 114 14.06 4.02 -13.16
C GLN A 114 13.14 3.15 -12.30
N LEU A 115 13.59 2.75 -11.11
CA LEU A 115 12.73 2.05 -10.15
C LEU A 115 11.57 2.91 -9.68
N GLU A 116 11.81 4.19 -9.36
CA GLU A 116 10.77 5.12 -8.94
C GLU A 116 9.78 5.40 -10.08
N ALA A 117 10.29 5.63 -11.31
CA ALA A 117 9.45 5.80 -12.49
C ALA A 117 8.63 4.53 -12.78
N GLY A 118 9.25 3.36 -12.68
CA GLY A 118 8.60 2.06 -12.79
C GLY A 118 7.49 1.89 -11.75
N ALA A 119 7.79 2.13 -10.47
CA ALA A 119 6.84 2.05 -9.36
C ALA A 119 5.68 3.04 -9.51
N LYS A 120 5.94 4.28 -9.96
CA LYS A 120 4.89 5.26 -10.26
C LYS A 120 4.01 4.78 -11.41
N SER A 121 4.61 4.23 -12.47
CA SER A 121 3.87 3.72 -13.63
C SER A 121 3.02 2.49 -13.30
N SER A 122 3.53 1.55 -12.50
CA SER A 122 2.80 0.36 -12.06
C SER A 122 1.64 0.75 -11.16
N CYS A 123 1.87 1.61 -10.17
CA CYS A 123 0.81 2.16 -9.33
C CYS A 123 -0.26 2.88 -10.17
N GLY A 124 0.15 3.62 -11.21
CA GLY A 124 -0.79 4.26 -12.13
C GLY A 124 -1.68 3.26 -12.88
N ASN A 125 -1.10 2.16 -13.36
CA ASN A 125 -1.83 1.08 -14.02
C ASN A 125 -2.80 0.36 -13.06
N ASP A 126 -2.36 0.12 -11.83
CA ASP A 126 -3.17 -0.52 -10.80
C ASP A 126 -4.35 0.38 -10.40
N ILE A 127 -4.11 1.66 -10.17
CA ILE A 127 -5.17 2.66 -9.92
C ILE A 127 -6.18 2.70 -11.07
N ASN A 128 -5.70 2.68 -12.32
CA ASN A 128 -6.59 2.66 -13.49
C ASN A 128 -7.41 1.36 -13.58
N SER A 129 -6.83 0.23 -13.19
CA SER A 129 -7.51 -1.06 -13.14
C SER A 129 -8.59 -1.08 -12.05
N LEU A 130 -8.27 -0.59 -10.85
CA LEU A 130 -9.21 -0.44 -9.75
C LEU A 130 -10.32 0.57 -10.05
N LYS A 131 -10.02 1.62 -10.81
CA LYS A 131 -11.02 2.57 -11.32
C LYS A 131 -12.07 1.88 -12.19
N ARG A 132 -11.62 1.06 -13.15
CA ARG A 132 -12.53 0.29 -14.01
C ARG A 132 -13.38 -0.65 -13.17
N MET A 133 -12.75 -1.41 -12.27
CA MET A 133 -13.45 -2.33 -11.35
C MET A 133 -14.55 -1.60 -10.56
N ALA A 134 -14.19 -0.47 -9.96
CA ALA A 134 -15.08 0.25 -9.10
C ALA A 134 -16.23 0.91 -9.90
N GLY A 135 -16.01 1.31 -11.16
CA GLY A 135 -17.08 1.71 -12.08
C GLY A 135 -18.02 0.56 -12.41
N ASP A 136 -17.46 -0.61 -12.76
CA ASP A 136 -18.22 -1.82 -13.08
C ASP A 136 -19.14 -2.25 -11.90
N ILE A 137 -18.61 -2.26 -10.67
CA ILE A 137 -19.37 -2.63 -9.45
C ILE A 137 -20.50 -1.64 -9.19
N LEU A 138 -20.22 -0.33 -9.28
CA LEU A 138 -21.24 0.68 -9.00
C LEU A 138 -22.36 0.64 -10.04
N ASN A 139 -22.04 0.41 -11.31
CA ASN A 139 -23.03 0.24 -12.37
C ASN A 139 -23.93 -0.98 -12.12
N GLN A 140 -23.37 -2.10 -11.67
CA GLN A 140 -24.15 -3.30 -11.29
C GLN A 140 -25.09 -3.02 -10.12
N GLN A 141 -24.65 -2.24 -9.13
CA GLN A 141 -25.46 -1.87 -7.97
C GLN A 141 -26.48 -0.76 -8.25
N SER A 142 -26.40 -0.08 -9.40
CA SER A 142 -27.21 1.09 -9.73
C SER A 142 -27.38 1.26 -11.24
N PRO A 143 -28.26 0.46 -11.88
CA PRO A 143 -28.43 0.49 -13.33
C PRO A 143 -28.87 1.86 -13.87
N SER A 144 -29.50 2.68 -13.04
CA SER A 144 -30.03 4.00 -13.41
C SER A 144 -28.99 5.10 -13.54
N GLN A 145 -27.75 4.90 -13.04
CA GLN A 145 -26.65 5.85 -13.18
C GLN A 145 -25.45 5.15 -13.80
N HIS A 146 -25.43 5.07 -15.13
CA HIS A 146 -24.37 4.39 -15.85
C HIS A 146 -23.09 5.23 -15.84
N LEU A 147 -22.17 4.92 -14.93
CA LEU A 147 -20.84 5.49 -14.89
C LEU A 147 -20.02 4.92 -16.05
N ASN A 148 -19.24 5.76 -16.72
CA ASN A 148 -18.24 5.23 -17.65
C ASN A 148 -17.06 4.69 -16.82
N PRO A 149 -16.77 3.37 -16.84
CA PRO A 149 -15.70 2.77 -16.01
C PRO A 149 -14.31 3.29 -16.39
N ASP A 150 -14.15 3.78 -17.62
CA ASP A 150 -12.89 4.29 -18.15
C ASP A 150 -12.70 5.79 -17.87
N SER A 151 -13.74 6.46 -17.36
CA SER A 151 -13.72 7.90 -17.03
C SER A 151 -13.78 8.15 -15.53
N ARG A 152 -13.09 9.21 -15.06
CA ARG A 152 -13.26 9.69 -13.67
C ARG A 152 -14.46 10.64 -13.56
N LYS A 153 -14.98 11.15 -14.69
CA LYS A 153 -16.13 12.06 -14.69
C LYS A 153 -17.33 11.33 -14.09
N GLY A 154 -17.98 11.96 -13.10
CA GLY A 154 -19.09 11.35 -12.36
C GLY A 154 -18.70 10.25 -11.37
N GLN A 155 -17.40 9.97 -11.13
CA GLN A 155 -16.96 9.01 -10.11
C GLN A 155 -16.33 9.67 -8.87
N GLY A 156 -16.26 11.01 -8.86
CA GLY A 156 -15.67 11.80 -7.77
C GLY A 156 -16.68 12.23 -6.72
N LEU A 157 -16.31 13.24 -5.91
CA LEU A 157 -17.10 13.76 -4.78
C LEU A 157 -18.49 14.28 -5.18
N GLN A 158 -18.74 14.51 -6.45
CA GLN A 158 -20.03 14.97 -6.96
C GLN A 158 -21.09 13.86 -7.00
N VAL A 159 -20.68 12.59 -6.93
CA VAL A 159 -21.63 11.47 -6.89
C VAL A 159 -21.70 10.89 -5.49
N PHE A 160 -22.94 10.78 -5.04
CA PHE A 160 -23.33 10.56 -3.65
C PHE A 160 -22.89 9.19 -3.10
N ARG A 161 -23.07 8.12 -3.87
CA ARG A 161 -22.83 6.72 -3.43
C ARG A 161 -21.35 6.37 -3.21
N PRO A 162 -20.41 6.72 -4.11
CA PRO A 162 -18.98 6.46 -3.91
C PRO A 162 -18.44 7.09 -2.62
N LEU A 163 -18.97 8.25 -2.23
CA LEU A 163 -18.54 8.95 -1.02
C LEU A 163 -18.94 8.25 0.27
N LEU A 164 -20.13 7.65 0.32
CA LEU A 164 -20.57 6.87 1.48
C LEU A 164 -19.66 5.67 1.78
N LEU A 165 -18.98 5.12 0.77
CA LEU A 165 -18.01 4.03 0.96
C LEU A 165 -16.79 4.47 1.76
N LEU A 166 -16.49 5.77 1.76
CA LEU A 166 -15.32 6.38 2.37
C LEU A 166 -15.64 7.05 3.70
N ALA A 167 -16.91 7.08 4.08
CA ALA A 167 -17.32 7.58 5.38
C ALA A 167 -16.78 6.64 6.49
N PRO A 168 -16.30 7.19 7.62
CA PRO A 168 -16.12 6.42 8.83
C PRO A 168 -17.42 5.76 9.27
N LEU A 169 -17.32 4.57 9.87
CA LEU A 169 -18.48 3.78 10.29
C LEU A 169 -19.39 4.55 11.25
N THR A 170 -18.80 5.28 12.20
CA THR A 170 -19.49 6.08 13.23
C THR A 170 -20.43 7.14 12.68
N PHE A 171 -20.27 7.54 11.42
CA PHE A 171 -20.97 8.70 10.87
C PHE A 171 -22.38 8.42 10.36
N VAL A 172 -22.73 7.15 10.14
CA VAL A 172 -24.01 6.76 9.51
C VAL A 172 -25.06 6.32 10.54
N SER A 173 -24.63 5.94 11.75
CA SER A 173 -25.51 5.27 12.72
C SER A 173 -26.16 6.16 13.77
N THR A 174 -25.90 7.47 13.79
CA THR A 174 -26.57 8.38 14.74
C THR A 174 -28.03 8.62 14.35
N GLY A 175 -28.86 7.60 14.05
CA GLY A 175 -30.25 7.76 13.59
C GLY A 175 -30.40 8.53 12.26
N HIS A 176 -29.28 8.97 11.68
CA HIS A 176 -29.17 9.82 10.50
C HIS A 176 -28.85 9.04 9.23
N GLY A 177 -29.10 7.72 9.21
CA GLY A 177 -29.06 6.89 8.00
C GLY A 177 -29.96 7.41 6.86
N ARG A 178 -30.82 8.41 7.15
CA ARG A 178 -31.61 9.17 6.16
C ARG A 178 -31.00 10.50 5.73
N ASN A 179 -30.08 11.07 6.49
CA ASN A 179 -29.41 12.34 6.17
C ASN A 179 -28.08 12.11 5.47
N THR A 180 -28.13 11.20 4.50
CA THR A 180 -27.07 10.84 3.58
C THR A 180 -26.47 12.12 2.96
N HIS A 181 -27.32 13.11 2.64
CA HIS A 181 -26.92 14.45 2.19
C HIS A 181 -25.95 15.17 3.14
N ARG A 182 -26.18 15.15 4.46
CA ARG A 182 -25.32 15.83 5.45
C ARG A 182 -23.93 15.20 5.55
N VAL A 183 -23.83 13.87 5.39
CA VAL A 183 -22.55 13.15 5.30
C VAL A 183 -21.80 13.55 4.04
N HIS A 184 -22.51 13.65 2.92
CA HIS A 184 -21.95 14.11 1.66
C HIS A 184 -21.48 15.55 1.72
N THR A 185 -22.27 16.47 2.27
CA THR A 185 -21.87 17.88 2.47
C THR A 185 -20.61 17.97 3.30
N LYS A 186 -20.51 17.23 4.41
CA LYS A 186 -19.32 17.25 5.26
C LYS A 186 -18.08 16.64 4.59
N LEU A 187 -18.24 15.55 3.82
CA LEU A 187 -17.15 14.97 3.04
C LEU A 187 -16.70 15.92 1.92
N TYR A 188 -17.65 16.56 1.25
CA TYR A 188 -17.40 17.51 0.17
C TYR A 188 -16.70 18.77 0.70
N ASN A 189 -17.15 19.29 1.84
CA ASN A 189 -16.58 20.45 2.52
C ASN A 189 -15.30 20.14 3.31
N MET A 190 -14.84 18.88 3.33
CA MET A 190 -13.65 18.46 4.08
C MET A 190 -13.74 18.67 5.60
N GLU A 191 -14.96 18.68 6.15
CA GLU A 191 -15.25 18.90 7.58
C GLU A 191 -15.20 17.61 8.41
N LEU A 192 -14.91 16.48 7.77
CA LEU A 192 -14.83 15.17 8.40
C LEU A 192 -13.37 14.83 8.69
N ASP A 193 -13.05 14.62 9.96
CA ASP A 193 -11.76 14.07 10.35
C ASP A 193 -11.75 12.55 10.13
N ILE A 194 -11.40 12.16 8.90
CA ILE A 194 -11.29 10.76 8.49
C ILE A 194 -10.07 10.09 9.17
N ASN A 195 -9.09 10.86 9.66
CA ASN A 195 -7.91 10.28 10.32
C ASN A 195 -8.20 9.83 11.75
N SER A 196 -9.27 10.33 12.37
CA SER A 196 -9.70 9.92 13.71
C SER A 196 -10.14 8.45 13.81
N SER A 197 -10.51 7.82 12.68
CA SER A 197 -10.98 6.45 12.65
C SER A 197 -10.68 5.76 11.33
N PHE A 198 -9.94 4.65 11.38
CA PHE A 198 -9.64 3.82 10.20
C PHE A 198 -10.75 2.81 9.86
N PHE A 199 -11.85 2.83 10.60
CA PHE A 199 -13.03 1.99 10.36
C PHE A 199 -13.87 2.55 9.21
N ILE A 200 -13.32 2.49 7.99
CA ILE A 200 -13.95 3.00 6.77
C ILE A 200 -14.88 1.93 6.17
N ARG A 201 -16.08 2.32 5.74
CA ARG A 201 -17.12 1.37 5.29
C ARG A 201 -16.68 0.40 4.19
N PHE A 202 -15.90 0.82 3.20
CA PHE A 202 -15.46 -0.10 2.15
C PHE A 202 -14.59 -1.24 2.67
N LEU A 203 -14.05 -1.14 3.89
CA LEU A 203 -13.27 -2.20 4.55
C LEU A 203 -14.15 -3.30 5.16
N TYR A 204 -15.47 -3.12 5.19
CA TYR A 204 -16.41 -4.08 5.76
C TYR A 204 -17.11 -4.92 4.69
N CYS A 205 -17.55 -6.10 5.10
CA CYS A 205 -18.44 -6.94 4.30
C CYS A 205 -19.76 -6.21 4.09
N ASN A 206 -20.29 -6.22 2.87
CA ASN A 206 -21.52 -5.48 2.52
C ASN A 206 -21.51 -3.96 2.82
N LYS A 207 -20.35 -3.40 3.18
CA LYS A 207 -20.16 -2.00 3.60
C LYS A 207 -20.92 -1.64 4.89
N ASP A 208 -21.26 -2.65 5.68
CA ASP A 208 -21.99 -2.49 6.93
C ASP A 208 -21.17 -3.04 8.08
N GLY A 209 -21.12 -2.29 9.17
CA GLY A 209 -20.33 -2.62 10.35
C GLY A 209 -21.14 -2.36 11.59
N ASP A 210 -20.87 -3.13 12.64
CA ASP A 210 -21.53 -2.98 13.92
C ASP A 210 -20.93 -1.78 14.67
N LEU A 211 -21.77 -0.88 15.18
CA LEU A 211 -21.29 0.32 15.87
C LEU A 211 -20.85 0.05 17.30
N GLU A 212 -21.54 -0.86 17.96
CA GLU A 212 -21.21 -1.29 19.31
C GLU A 212 -19.93 -2.14 19.28
N GLU A 213 -19.68 -2.80 18.15
CA GLU A 213 -18.51 -3.65 17.92
C GLU A 213 -17.86 -3.32 16.57
N ALA A 214 -17.16 -2.18 16.47
CA ALA A 214 -16.53 -1.72 15.22
C ALA A 214 -15.55 -2.74 14.61
N GLU A 215 -14.93 -3.62 15.39
CA GLU A 215 -14.06 -4.67 14.85
C GLU A 215 -14.84 -5.77 14.10
N LYS A 216 -16.16 -5.91 14.33
CA LYS A 216 -16.99 -6.96 13.73
C LYS A 216 -17.17 -6.72 12.23
N GLY A 217 -16.71 -7.69 11.45
CA GLY A 217 -16.72 -7.62 9.98
C GLY A 217 -15.67 -6.67 9.40
N PHE A 218 -14.85 -6.03 10.24
CA PHE A 218 -13.75 -5.20 9.78
C PHE A 218 -12.75 -6.03 8.97
N LEU A 219 -12.29 -5.45 7.86
CA LEU A 219 -11.40 -6.08 6.88
C LEU A 219 -11.95 -7.33 6.20
N TYR A 220 -13.24 -7.65 6.29
CA TYR A 220 -13.88 -8.63 5.40
C TYR A 220 -14.44 -7.95 4.15
N SER A 221 -13.58 -7.33 3.34
CA SER A 221 -14.01 -6.45 2.24
C SER A 221 -14.05 -7.13 0.88
N ASP A 222 -15.23 -7.18 0.29
CA ASP A 222 -15.43 -7.60 -1.11
C ASP A 222 -14.70 -6.69 -2.10
N TRP A 223 -14.56 -5.41 -1.74
CA TRP A 223 -13.85 -4.42 -2.56
C TRP A 223 -12.37 -4.73 -2.61
N ILE A 224 -11.78 -5.11 -1.47
CA ILE A 224 -10.38 -5.53 -1.41
C ILE A 224 -10.19 -6.84 -2.16
N VAL A 225 -11.07 -7.84 -1.99
CA VAL A 225 -10.98 -9.11 -2.75
C VAL A 225 -10.95 -8.83 -4.25
N ARG A 226 -11.91 -8.06 -4.77
CA ARG A 226 -11.95 -7.70 -6.19
C ARG A 226 -10.71 -6.90 -6.59
N GLY A 227 -10.21 -6.00 -5.73
CA GLY A 227 -8.98 -5.25 -5.96
C GLY A 227 -7.74 -6.12 -6.10
N LEU A 228 -7.59 -7.08 -5.19
CA LEU A 228 -6.53 -8.06 -5.26
C LEU A 228 -6.58 -8.83 -6.59
N HIS A 229 -7.76 -9.21 -7.07
CA HIS A 229 -7.89 -9.87 -8.38
C HIS A 229 -7.52 -8.96 -9.54
N TYR A 230 -7.98 -7.70 -9.54
CA TYR A 230 -7.67 -6.75 -10.63
C TYR A 230 -6.18 -6.41 -10.73
N VAL A 231 -5.47 -6.34 -9.59
CA VAL A 231 -4.06 -5.96 -9.53
C VAL A 231 -3.13 -7.17 -9.65
N PHE A 232 -3.37 -8.22 -8.86
CA PHE A 232 -2.45 -9.35 -8.79
C PHE A 232 -2.74 -10.46 -9.80
N THR A 233 -3.93 -10.47 -10.41
CA THR A 233 -4.33 -11.51 -11.38
C THR A 233 -4.74 -10.91 -12.72
N SER A 234 -5.69 -11.52 -13.42
CA SER A 234 -6.29 -10.96 -14.62
C SER A 234 -7.63 -10.32 -14.27
N SER A 235 -7.89 -9.11 -14.78
CA SER A 235 -9.20 -8.44 -14.70
C SER A 235 -10.36 -9.31 -15.20
N SER A 236 -10.10 -10.25 -16.10
CA SER A 236 -11.10 -11.22 -16.57
C SER A 236 -11.53 -12.25 -15.51
N SER A 237 -10.65 -12.59 -14.57
CA SER A 237 -10.94 -13.46 -13.43
C SER A 237 -11.86 -12.75 -12.42
N ALA A 238 -11.58 -11.47 -12.18
CA ALA A 238 -12.32 -10.66 -11.22
C ALA A 238 -13.82 -10.49 -11.55
N LYS A 239 -14.17 -10.56 -12.84
CA LYS A 239 -15.57 -10.45 -13.31
C LYS A 239 -16.40 -11.71 -13.05
N ALA A 240 -15.75 -12.85 -12.81
CA ALA A 240 -16.40 -14.14 -12.59
C ALA A 240 -16.60 -14.48 -11.11
N LEU A 241 -16.24 -13.57 -10.18
CA LEU A 241 -16.32 -13.82 -8.75
C LEU A 241 -17.75 -13.64 -8.22
N ASN A 242 -18.33 -14.74 -7.73
CA ASN A 242 -19.39 -14.73 -6.73
C ASN A 242 -18.74 -14.84 -5.36
N ILE A 243 -18.66 -13.74 -4.62
CA ILE A 243 -18.14 -13.75 -3.25
C ILE A 243 -19.26 -14.28 -2.36
N ASP A 244 -18.99 -15.34 -1.60
CA ASP A 244 -19.94 -15.89 -0.65
C ASP A 244 -19.92 -15.04 0.64
N HIS A 245 -21.09 -14.53 1.04
CA HIS A 245 -21.26 -13.57 2.12
C HIS A 245 -21.80 -14.21 3.43
N SER A 246 -21.85 -15.54 3.50
CA SER A 246 -22.28 -16.27 4.70
C SER A 246 -21.26 -16.15 5.84
N HIS A 247 -21.51 -15.24 6.79
CA HIS A 247 -20.75 -15.13 8.05
C HIS A 247 -21.39 -15.92 9.21
N SER A 248 -22.58 -16.51 9.03
CA SER A 248 -23.33 -17.19 10.10
C SER A 248 -23.18 -18.71 10.13
N ASP A 249 -22.74 -19.37 9.06
CA ASP A 249 -22.58 -20.82 9.02
C ASP A 249 -21.29 -21.20 8.26
N MET A 250 -20.18 -21.34 8.99
CA MET A 250 -18.89 -21.74 8.40
C MET A 250 -18.50 -23.21 8.66
N GLU A 251 -19.40 -24.06 9.18
CA GLU A 251 -19.10 -25.47 9.44
C GLU A 251 -19.59 -26.47 8.39
N ASN A 252 -20.47 -26.08 7.46
CA ASN A 252 -20.87 -26.96 6.37
C ASN A 252 -21.24 -26.15 5.14
N GLN A 253 -20.39 -26.14 4.09
CA GLN A 253 -20.89 -26.12 2.71
C GLN A 253 -19.83 -26.38 1.63
N ASP A 254 -20.31 -27.06 0.59
CA ASP A 254 -19.64 -27.63 -0.58
C ASP A 254 -18.94 -26.60 -1.50
N PRO A 255 -17.99 -27.06 -2.34
CA PRO A 255 -17.23 -26.19 -3.24
C PRO A 255 -18.12 -25.54 -4.33
N GLN A 256 -17.90 -24.23 -4.57
CA GLN A 256 -18.65 -23.39 -5.51
C GLN A 256 -18.74 -23.95 -6.96
N PRO A 257 -19.85 -23.67 -7.69
CA PRO A 257 -20.07 -24.16 -9.04
C PRO A 257 -19.17 -23.45 -10.07
N ARG A 258 -18.49 -24.27 -10.87
CA ARG A 258 -17.52 -23.88 -11.91
C ARG A 258 -18.19 -23.11 -13.05
N ALA A 259 -17.74 -21.88 -13.31
CA ALA A 259 -18.14 -21.15 -14.51
C ALA A 259 -17.67 -21.85 -15.79
N SER A 260 -18.60 -21.99 -16.75
CA SER A 260 -18.46 -22.70 -18.02
C SER A 260 -17.21 -22.28 -18.83
N LYS A 261 -16.39 -23.28 -19.18
CA LYS A 261 -15.10 -23.13 -19.89
C LYS A 261 -15.33 -22.92 -21.39
N ARG A 262 -15.29 -21.67 -21.85
CA ARG A 262 -14.97 -21.40 -23.27
C ARG A 262 -13.46 -21.62 -23.50
N PRO A 263 -13.05 -22.22 -24.63
CA PRO A 263 -11.63 -22.49 -24.91
C PRO A 263 -10.88 -21.16 -25.08
N LYS A 264 -10.09 -20.79 -24.07
CA LYS A 264 -9.22 -19.60 -24.10
C LYS A 264 -7.94 -19.94 -24.86
N LYS A 265 -7.57 -19.12 -25.84
CA LYS A 265 -6.25 -19.08 -26.47
C LYS A 265 -5.17 -19.11 -25.37
N LYS A 266 -4.09 -19.88 -25.56
CA LYS A 266 -3.00 -20.03 -24.58
C LYS A 266 -2.55 -18.66 -24.08
N ALA A 267 -2.92 -18.31 -22.85
CA ALA A 267 -2.50 -17.07 -22.23
C ALA A 267 -1.06 -17.27 -21.76
N THR A 268 -0.09 -16.81 -22.56
CA THR A 268 1.35 -16.93 -22.27
C THR A 268 1.84 -15.95 -21.20
N LYS A 269 0.94 -15.23 -20.52
CA LYS A 269 1.29 -14.19 -19.54
C LYS A 269 1.04 -14.73 -18.13
N GLN A 270 2.12 -14.92 -17.38
CA GLN A 270 2.06 -15.17 -15.95
C GLN A 270 1.37 -13.99 -15.26
N THR A 271 0.58 -14.27 -14.22
CA THR A 271 -0.05 -13.22 -13.41
C THR A 271 1.00 -12.54 -12.51
N VAL A 272 0.71 -11.32 -12.02
CA VAL A 272 1.61 -10.64 -11.08
C VAL A 272 1.83 -11.48 -9.82
N ALA A 273 0.77 -12.11 -9.30
CA ALA A 273 0.86 -13.07 -8.20
C ALA A 273 1.83 -14.22 -8.50
N GLN A 274 1.79 -14.80 -9.70
CA GLN A 274 2.72 -15.85 -10.11
C GLN A 274 4.16 -15.33 -10.24
N LEU A 275 4.34 -14.13 -10.82
CA LEU A 275 5.65 -13.52 -11.00
C LEU A 275 6.36 -13.23 -9.68
N ILE A 276 5.60 -12.81 -8.66
CA ILE A 276 6.14 -12.53 -7.33
C ILE A 276 6.11 -13.76 -6.40
N GLY A 277 5.62 -14.91 -6.89
CA GLY A 277 5.50 -16.14 -6.08
C GLY A 277 4.51 -16.02 -4.92
N MET A 278 3.46 -15.21 -5.05
CA MET A 278 2.44 -15.03 -4.01
C MET A 278 1.60 -16.30 -3.87
N THR A 279 1.78 -17.03 -2.77
CA THR A 279 1.01 -18.23 -2.42
C THR A 279 -0.15 -17.91 -1.47
N GLU A 280 -0.01 -16.86 -0.68
CA GLU A 280 -0.98 -16.39 0.29
C GLU A 280 -1.11 -14.86 0.22
N VAL A 281 -2.29 -14.34 0.55
CA VAL A 281 -2.50 -12.89 0.60
C VAL A 281 -1.83 -12.34 1.86
N SER A 282 -0.84 -11.48 1.68
CA SER A 282 -0.16 -10.83 2.80
C SER A 282 -0.94 -9.61 3.34
N PRO A 283 -0.75 -9.23 4.61
CA PRO A 283 -1.27 -7.98 5.16
C PRO A 283 -0.89 -6.75 4.32
N CYS A 284 0.34 -6.73 3.79
CA CYS A 284 0.83 -5.66 2.92
C CYS A 284 0.02 -5.55 1.62
N ALA A 285 -0.38 -6.68 1.03
CA ALA A 285 -1.21 -6.68 -0.18
C ALA A 285 -2.61 -6.11 0.11
N ILE A 286 -3.22 -6.47 1.24
CA ILE A 286 -4.51 -5.91 1.70
C ILE A 286 -4.39 -4.40 1.88
N ALA A 287 -3.38 -3.94 2.63
CA ALA A 287 -3.14 -2.52 2.89
C ALA A 287 -2.87 -1.75 1.59
N TYR A 288 -2.09 -2.32 0.67
CA TYR A 288 -1.82 -1.74 -0.64
C TYR A 288 -3.11 -1.51 -1.44
N ILE A 289 -3.96 -2.53 -1.56
CA ILE A 289 -5.23 -2.40 -2.28
C ILE A 289 -6.17 -1.39 -1.59
N ALA A 290 -6.25 -1.41 -0.25
CA ALA A 290 -7.05 -0.45 0.50
C ALA A 290 -6.60 1.00 0.24
N VAL A 291 -5.29 1.26 0.26
CA VAL A 291 -4.70 2.55 -0.08
C VAL A 291 -4.99 2.95 -1.52
N LEU A 292 -4.86 2.02 -2.48
CA LEU A 292 -5.13 2.35 -3.87
C LEU A 292 -6.61 2.63 -4.13
N LEU A 293 -7.53 1.89 -3.49
CA LEU A 293 -8.97 2.15 -3.56
C LEU A 293 -9.30 3.54 -3.00
N LEU A 294 -8.68 3.89 -1.88
CA LEU A 294 -8.78 5.19 -1.26
C LEU A 294 -8.25 6.29 -2.20
N ALA A 295 -7.02 6.16 -2.70
CA ALA A 295 -6.38 7.11 -3.61
C ALA A 295 -7.12 7.29 -4.94
N ASN A 296 -7.68 6.20 -5.49
CA ASN A 296 -8.43 6.23 -6.74
C ASN A 296 -9.73 7.02 -6.62
N ARG A 297 -10.38 6.97 -5.46
CA ARG A 297 -11.68 7.61 -5.22
C ARG A 297 -11.56 9.04 -4.70
N LEU A 298 -10.37 9.48 -4.33
CA LEU A 298 -10.19 10.68 -3.55
C LEU A 298 -9.30 11.73 -4.23
N GLN A 299 -9.90 12.89 -4.47
CA GLN A 299 -9.19 14.17 -4.29
C GLN A 299 -8.89 14.44 -2.79
N LEU A 300 -9.46 13.65 -1.87
CA LEU A 300 -9.24 13.70 -0.42
C LEU A 300 -7.90 13.05 0.04
N ILE A 301 -6.97 12.69 -0.86
CA ILE A 301 -5.58 12.32 -0.45
C ILE A 301 -4.99 13.43 0.44
N ARG A 302 -5.40 14.69 0.22
CA ARG A 302 -5.00 15.84 1.03
C ARG A 302 -5.47 15.78 2.49
N LEU A 303 -6.53 15.03 2.79
CA LEU A 303 -7.09 14.93 4.14
C LEU A 303 -6.65 13.67 4.87
N PHE A 304 -5.88 12.79 4.23
CA PHE A 304 -5.69 11.47 4.75
C PHE A 304 -4.22 11.07 4.77
N CYS A 305 -3.72 10.69 5.94
CA CYS A 305 -2.35 10.26 6.09
C CYS A 305 -2.21 8.81 5.59
N VAL A 306 -1.94 8.67 4.28
CA VAL A 306 -1.86 7.38 3.58
C VAL A 306 -0.88 6.41 4.25
N SER A 307 0.26 6.91 4.72
CA SER A 307 1.27 6.09 5.42
C SER A 307 0.73 5.55 6.74
N VAL A 308 0.05 6.38 7.53
CA VAL A 308 -0.54 5.96 8.81
C VAL A 308 -1.63 4.93 8.58
N PHE A 309 -2.49 5.09 7.58
CA PHE A 309 -3.53 4.10 7.28
C PHE A 309 -2.98 2.78 6.75
N TYR A 310 -1.97 2.84 5.87
CA TYR A 310 -1.28 1.65 5.41
C TYR A 310 -0.71 0.88 6.60
N ASN A 311 0.02 1.56 7.48
CA ASN A 311 0.61 0.95 8.66
C ASN A 311 -0.47 0.45 9.61
N ALA A 312 -1.55 1.19 9.85
CA ALA A 312 -2.66 0.76 10.71
C ALA A 312 -3.27 -0.58 10.26
N ILE A 313 -3.47 -0.78 8.95
CA ILE A 313 -3.94 -2.07 8.41
C ILE A 313 -2.89 -3.15 8.62
N VAL A 314 -1.62 -2.89 8.29
CA VAL A 314 -0.55 -3.89 8.44
C VAL A 314 -0.37 -4.30 9.91
N ASP A 315 -0.38 -3.32 10.80
CA ASP A 315 -0.22 -3.47 12.24
C ASP A 315 -1.39 -4.23 12.86
N TYR A 316 -2.61 -4.04 12.34
CA TYR A 316 -3.78 -4.83 12.73
C TYR A 316 -3.51 -6.34 12.60
N PHE A 317 -2.81 -6.78 11.55
CA PHE A 317 -2.46 -8.19 11.36
C PHE A 317 -1.19 -8.61 12.11
N LYS A 318 -0.19 -7.73 12.25
CA LYS A 318 1.15 -8.08 12.75
C LYS A 318 1.36 -7.92 14.25
N ILE A 319 0.66 -6.98 14.90
CA ILE A 319 0.79 -6.72 16.33
C ILE A 319 0.23 -7.84 17.22
N PRO A 320 -0.91 -8.49 16.88
CA PRO A 320 -1.48 -9.52 17.74
C PRO A 320 -0.48 -10.64 18.05
N LYS A 321 -0.28 -10.92 19.35
CA LYS A 321 0.63 -11.98 19.80
C LYS A 321 0.10 -13.35 19.40
N PRO A 322 0.98 -14.32 19.04
CA PRO A 322 0.58 -15.69 18.78
C PRO A 322 -0.27 -16.27 19.92
N ASN A 323 -1.22 -17.13 19.59
CA ASN A 323 -2.15 -17.80 20.51
C ASN A 323 -3.17 -16.89 21.24
N THR A 324 -3.36 -15.65 20.77
CA THR A 324 -4.44 -14.79 21.26
C THR A 324 -5.71 -14.95 20.40
N PRO A 325 -6.91 -14.65 20.96
CA PRO A 325 -8.13 -14.58 20.16
C PRO A 325 -8.01 -13.60 18.98
N LYS A 326 -7.35 -12.46 19.19
CA LYS A 326 -7.07 -11.47 18.14
C LYS A 326 -6.19 -12.04 17.04
N TYR A 327 -5.12 -12.76 17.37
CA TYR A 327 -4.26 -13.43 16.38
C TYR A 327 -5.03 -14.49 15.58
N THR A 328 -5.86 -15.28 16.25
CA THR A 328 -6.70 -16.28 15.57
C THR A 328 -7.68 -15.60 14.61
N HIS A 329 -8.27 -14.49 15.02
CA HIS A 329 -9.18 -13.70 14.20
C HIS A 329 -8.49 -13.11 12.96
N THR A 330 -7.32 -12.49 13.11
CA THR A 330 -6.58 -11.92 11.98
C THR A 330 -6.10 -12.97 10.99
N HIS A 331 -5.69 -14.15 11.46
CA HIS A 331 -5.36 -15.28 10.59
C HIS A 331 -6.59 -15.84 9.86
N LYS A 332 -7.77 -15.85 10.48
CA LYS A 332 -9.03 -16.18 9.79
C LYS A 332 -9.32 -15.21 8.64
N ILE A 333 -9.10 -13.90 8.85
CA ILE A 333 -9.24 -12.89 7.80
C ILE A 333 -8.26 -13.17 6.64
N LEU A 334 -6.97 -13.40 6.92
CA LEU A 334 -5.97 -13.69 5.87
C LEU A 334 -6.28 -14.96 5.09
N SER A 335 -6.72 -16.01 5.79
CA SER A 335 -7.17 -17.26 5.17
C SER A 335 -8.38 -17.04 4.26
N TRP A 336 -9.35 -16.24 4.72
CA TRP A 336 -10.52 -15.85 3.92
C TRP A 336 -10.11 -15.11 2.63
N TYR A 337 -9.19 -14.15 2.70
CA TYR A 337 -8.68 -13.48 1.50
C TYR A 337 -7.95 -14.45 0.57
N THR A 338 -7.13 -15.35 1.11
CA THR A 338 -6.37 -16.32 0.30
C THR A 338 -7.31 -17.27 -0.42
N LYS A 339 -8.38 -17.73 0.25
CA LYS A 339 -9.45 -18.56 -0.35
C LYS A 339 -10.18 -17.81 -1.46
N ASN A 340 -10.62 -16.57 -1.19
CA ASN A 340 -11.43 -15.79 -2.14
C ASN A 340 -10.61 -15.13 -3.27
N HIS A 341 -9.30 -14.95 -3.09
CA HIS A 341 -8.40 -14.47 -4.14
C HIS A 341 -8.11 -15.55 -5.19
N GLY A 342 -8.37 -16.82 -4.88
CA GLY A 342 -8.20 -17.92 -5.83
C GLY A 342 -6.75 -18.26 -6.16
N ILE A 343 -5.78 -17.80 -5.36
CA ILE A 343 -4.35 -18.13 -5.53
C ILE A 343 -4.14 -19.63 -5.52
N CYS A 344 -4.81 -20.33 -4.59
CA CYS A 344 -4.69 -21.77 -4.45
C CYS A 344 -5.15 -22.51 -5.72
N GLU A 345 -6.26 -22.12 -6.34
CA GLU A 345 -6.80 -22.86 -7.50
C GLU A 345 -5.93 -22.73 -8.76
N VAL A 346 -5.28 -21.58 -8.94
CA VAL A 346 -4.38 -21.35 -10.08
C VAL A 346 -3.10 -22.19 -9.94
N ILE A 347 -2.56 -22.32 -8.72
CA ILE A 347 -1.36 -23.13 -8.46
C ILE A 347 -1.68 -24.61 -8.58
N THR A 348 -2.79 -25.09 -8.00
CA THR A 348 -3.18 -26.51 -8.11
C THR A 348 -3.46 -26.91 -9.56
N SER A 349 -4.08 -26.05 -10.37
CA SER A 349 -4.32 -26.34 -11.79
C SER A 349 -3.04 -26.36 -12.65
N ILE A 350 -1.95 -25.72 -12.21
CA ILE A 350 -0.64 -25.77 -12.89
C ILE A 350 0.13 -27.02 -12.48
N ILE A 351 0.12 -27.36 -11.19
CA ILE A 351 0.79 -28.57 -10.68
C ILE A 351 0.15 -29.84 -11.27
N VAL A 352 -1.18 -29.90 -11.37
CA VAL A 352 -1.90 -31.04 -11.99
C VAL A 352 -1.69 -31.15 -13.52
N LYS A 353 -1.14 -30.12 -14.17
CA LYS A 353 -0.78 -30.16 -15.60
C LYS A 353 0.69 -30.45 -15.87
N LEU A 354 1.53 -30.40 -14.84
CA LEU A 354 2.97 -30.66 -14.91
C LEU A 354 3.33 -32.07 -14.42
N ASN A 355 2.41 -32.72 -13.69
CA ASN A 355 2.38 -34.15 -13.44
C ASN A 355 1.41 -34.82 -14.42
#